data_AF-A0A3B9WNL9-F1
#
_entry.id   AF-A0A3B9WNL9-F1
#
_cell.length_a   1.000
_cell.length_b   1.000
_cell.length_c   1.000
_cell.angle_alpha   90.00
_cell.angle_beta   90.00
_cell.angle_gamma   90.00
#
_symmetry.space_group_name_H-M   'P 1'
#
loop_
_entity.id
_entity.type
_entity.pdbx_description
1 polymer ?
#
loop_
_entity_poly.entity_id
_entity_poly.type
_entity_poly.pdbx_seq_one_letter_code
_entity_poly.pdbx_strand_id
1 'polypeptide(L)'
;MTISLPQGFRTHIANVGIKDSTDDFTLVIADTTCAAAGVFTQSRFAGPSVLVSREHIANLSARAVVVISKNANVATGAEGMSNAREVVAGVATALACDPTDVLIASTGVIGRQYPMTQVRSGLNSIPEQFT
;
A
#
# COMPACT_ATOMS: atom_id res chain seq x y z
N MET A 1 4.67 -17.11 -8.53
CA MET A 1 3.97 -18.07 -7.64
C MET A 1 2.48 -17.71 -7.73
N THR A 2 1.61 -18.63 -8.15
CA THR A 2 0.18 -18.32 -8.34
C THR A 2 -0.56 -18.57 -7.03
N ILE A 3 -1.07 -17.51 -6.41
CA ILE A 3 -1.86 -17.60 -5.19
C ILE A 3 -3.31 -17.85 -5.59
N SER A 4 -3.96 -18.88 -5.04
CA SER A 4 -5.39 -19.08 -5.23
C SER A 4 -6.13 -18.07 -4.36
N LEU A 5 -6.76 -17.08 -4.99
CA LEU A 5 -7.55 -16.05 -4.33
C LEU A 5 -9.05 -16.33 -4.49
N PRO A 6 -9.91 -15.82 -3.59
CA PRO A 6 -11.34 -15.82 -3.82
C PRO A 6 -11.69 -15.13 -5.15
N GLN A 7 -12.80 -15.54 -5.76
CA GLN A 7 -13.31 -14.89 -6.96
C GLN A 7 -13.47 -13.38 -6.73
N GLY A 8 -13.04 -12.59 -7.71
CA GLY A 8 -13.08 -11.13 -7.64
C GLY A 8 -11.85 -10.48 -7.02
N PHE A 9 -10.82 -11.26 -6.65
CA PHE A 9 -9.56 -10.76 -6.11
C PHE A 9 -8.36 -11.15 -6.97
N ARG A 10 -7.44 -10.20 -7.13
CA ARG A 10 -6.19 -10.34 -7.87
C ARG A 10 -5.02 -9.82 -7.03
N THR A 11 -3.81 -10.23 -7.39
CA THR A 11 -2.60 -9.79 -6.69
C THR A 11 -1.49 -9.38 -7.65
N HIS A 12 -0.70 -8.40 -7.23
CA HIS A 12 0.58 -8.07 -7.84
C HIS A 12 1.67 -8.08 -6.78
N ILE A 13 2.76 -8.78 -7.06
CA ILE A 13 3.92 -8.89 -6.17
C ILE A 13 5.15 -8.50 -7.00
N ALA A 14 5.97 -7.62 -6.44
CA ALA A 14 7.17 -7.15 -7.10
C ALA A 14 8.27 -6.79 -6.10
N ASN A 15 9.49 -6.76 -6.60
CA ASN A 15 10.56 -5.98 -6.01
C ASN A 15 10.49 -4.55 -6.57
N VAL A 16 10.27 -3.57 -5.68
CA VAL A 16 10.33 -2.13 -6.01
C VAL A 16 11.58 -1.47 -5.44
N GLY A 17 12.55 -2.26 -4.94
CA GLY A 17 13.85 -1.78 -4.53
C GLY A 17 13.87 -1.07 -3.17
N ILE A 18 13.11 -1.56 -2.17
CA ILE A 18 13.08 -0.94 -0.83
C ILE A 18 14.40 -1.12 -0.08
N LYS A 19 15.02 -2.30 -0.18
CA LYS A 19 16.27 -2.60 0.54
C LYS A 19 17.19 -3.60 -0.16
N ASP A 20 16.64 -4.70 -0.67
CA ASP A 20 17.38 -5.81 -1.28
C ASP A 20 16.60 -6.37 -2.50
N SER A 21 17.07 -7.46 -3.10
CA SER A 21 16.51 -8.04 -4.33
C SER A 21 15.29 -8.96 -4.13
N THR A 22 14.79 -9.16 -2.91
CA THR A 22 13.60 -9.99 -2.65
C THR A 22 12.32 -9.17 -2.81
N ASP A 23 11.16 -9.80 -3.03
CA ASP A 23 9.90 -9.06 -3.16
C ASP A 23 9.61 -8.18 -1.92
N ASP A 24 9.23 -6.92 -2.15
CA ASP A 24 8.95 -5.94 -1.09
C ASP A 24 7.73 -5.05 -1.32
N PHE A 25 7.01 -5.31 -2.41
CA PHE A 25 5.75 -4.67 -2.73
C PHE A 25 4.70 -5.75 -2.99
N THR A 26 3.55 -5.61 -2.37
CA THR A 26 2.40 -6.46 -2.62
C THR A 26 1.16 -5.60 -2.74
N LEU A 27 0.35 -5.87 -3.75
CA LEU A 27 -0.91 -5.20 -3.99
C LEU A 27 -1.99 -6.27 -4.10
N VAL A 28 -3.01 -6.19 -3.24
CA VAL A 28 -4.23 -7.00 -3.31
C VAL A 28 -5.34 -6.12 -3.84
N ILE A 29 -6.06 -6.61 -4.86
CA ILE A 29 -6.99 -5.81 -5.65
C ILE A 29 -8.32 -6.56 -5.72
N ALA A 30 -9.41 -5.89 -5.32
CA ALA A 30 -10.75 -6.33 -5.65
C ALA A 30 -11.15 -5.78 -7.04
N ASP A 31 -11.89 -6.58 -7.82
CA ASP A 31 -12.36 -6.17 -9.15
C ASP A 31 -13.28 -4.95 -9.10
N THR A 32 -13.99 -4.78 -7.99
CA THR A 32 -14.84 -3.62 -7.69
C THR A 32 -14.62 -3.19 -6.24
N THR A 33 -14.87 -1.92 -5.92
CA THR A 33 -14.88 -1.46 -4.52
C THR A 33 -15.86 -2.30 -3.72
N CYS A 34 -15.39 -2.88 -2.62
CA CYS A 34 -16.15 -3.84 -1.83
C CYS A 34 -16.23 -3.43 -0.36
N ALA A 35 -17.16 -4.03 0.37
CA ALA A 35 -17.25 -3.86 1.82
C ALA A 35 -15.94 -4.30 2.48
N ALA A 36 -15.43 -3.47 3.39
CA ALA A 36 -14.17 -3.71 4.05
C ALA A 36 -14.20 -3.24 5.50
N ALA A 37 -13.45 -3.92 6.35
CA ALA A 37 -13.29 -3.58 7.76
C ALA A 37 -11.81 -3.69 8.14
N GLY A 38 -11.33 -2.76 8.97
CA GLY A 38 -9.94 -2.71 9.41
C GLY A 38 -9.83 -2.41 10.89
N VAL A 39 -9.00 -3.18 11.59
CA VAL A 39 -8.56 -2.88 12.95
C VAL A 39 -7.08 -2.51 12.93
N PHE A 40 -6.70 -1.54 13.75
CA PHE A 40 -5.37 -0.94 13.72
C PHE A 40 -4.76 -0.87 15.12
N THR A 41 -3.43 -0.82 15.20
CA THR A 41 -2.70 -0.73 16.47
C THR A 41 -3.13 0.45 17.33
N GLN A 42 -3.30 0.25 18.63
CA GLN A 42 -3.56 1.32 19.61
C GLN A 42 -2.28 2.08 20.04
N SER A 43 -1.13 1.76 19.43
CA SER A 43 0.14 2.43 19.73
C SER A 43 0.04 3.95 19.54
N ARG A 44 0.60 4.70 20.50
CA ARG A 44 0.77 6.16 20.40
C ARG A 44 1.78 6.57 19.33
N PHE A 45 2.61 5.63 18.87
CA PHE A 45 3.57 5.79 17.77
C PHE A 45 3.05 5.16 16.47
N ALA A 46 1.74 5.16 16.25
CA ALA A 46 1.17 4.71 14.98
C ALA A 46 1.79 5.47 13.80
N GLY A 47 2.32 4.74 12.82
CA GLY A 47 2.94 5.33 11.64
C GLY A 47 1.92 5.92 10.66
N PRO A 48 2.37 6.71 9.68
CA PRO A 48 1.54 7.33 8.67
C PRO A 48 0.68 6.32 7.90
N SER A 49 1.20 5.13 7.56
CA SER A 49 0.42 4.11 6.84
C SER A 49 -0.83 3.66 7.61
N VAL A 50 -0.73 3.56 8.94
CA VAL A 50 -1.88 3.25 9.81
C VAL A 50 -2.88 4.41 9.81
N LEU A 51 -2.39 5.66 9.88
CA LEU A 51 -3.24 6.85 9.90
C LEU A 51 -3.99 7.03 8.58
N VAL A 52 -3.32 6.87 7.45
CA VAL A 52 -3.93 6.91 6.10
C VAL A 52 -4.98 5.80 5.95
N SER A 53 -4.64 4.56 6.31
CA SER A 53 -5.61 3.46 6.19
C SER A 53 -6.82 3.61 7.11
N ARG A 54 -6.69 4.25 8.28
CA ARG A 54 -7.83 4.60 9.14
C ARG A 54 -8.76 5.61 8.49
N GLU A 55 -8.19 6.63 7.85
CA GLU A 55 -8.93 7.66 7.13
C GLU A 55 -9.70 7.03 5.95
N HIS A 56 -9.02 6.20 5.16
CA HIS A 56 -9.56 5.59 3.95
C HIS A 56 -10.67 4.58 4.25
N ILE A 57 -10.53 3.75 5.29
CA ILE A 57 -11.54 2.73 5.64
C ILE A 57 -12.76 3.28 6.39
N ALA A 58 -12.82 4.59 6.66
CA ALA A 58 -13.86 5.19 7.51
C ALA A 58 -15.29 4.99 6.98
N ASN A 59 -15.45 4.81 5.66
CA ASN A 59 -16.72 4.52 5.01
C ASN A 59 -17.03 3.01 4.88
N LEU A 60 -16.22 2.14 5.50
CA LEU A 60 -16.32 0.67 5.45
C LEU A 60 -16.24 0.08 4.04
N SER A 61 -15.46 0.71 3.16
CA SER A 61 -15.21 0.22 1.81
C SER A 61 -13.74 0.37 1.41
N ALA A 62 -13.27 -0.50 0.52
CA ALA A 62 -11.96 -0.41 -0.10
C ALA A 62 -11.97 -1.20 -1.41
N ARG A 63 -11.09 -0.83 -2.34
CA ARG A 63 -10.83 -1.55 -3.59
C ARG A 63 -9.48 -2.26 -3.58
N ALA A 64 -8.49 -1.71 -2.89
CA ALA A 64 -7.16 -2.30 -2.87
C ALA A 64 -6.44 -2.12 -1.53
N VAL A 65 -5.46 -2.99 -1.28
CA VAL A 65 -4.50 -2.84 -0.18
C VAL A 65 -3.09 -2.97 -0.76
N VAL A 66 -2.28 -1.93 -0.59
CA VAL A 66 -0.86 -1.96 -0.90
C VAL A 66 -0.05 -2.20 0.38
N VAL A 67 0.90 -3.12 0.30
CA VAL A 67 1.79 -3.50 1.39
C VAL A 67 3.23 -3.29 0.94
N ILE A 68 3.98 -2.51 1.71
CA ILE A 68 5.42 -2.30 1.53
C ILE A 68 6.16 -2.99 2.69
N SER A 69 7.10 -3.88 2.37
CA SER A 69 7.91 -4.57 3.37
C SER A 69 9.30 -3.93 3.49
N LYS A 70 10.10 -4.37 4.47
CA LYS A 70 11.47 -3.91 4.79
C LYS A 70 11.59 -2.45 5.28
N ASN A 71 10.56 -1.61 5.12
CA ASN A 71 10.48 -0.27 5.69
C ASN A 71 9.09 -0.02 6.31
N ALA A 72 9.04 0.30 7.60
CA ALA A 72 7.78 0.51 8.31
C ALA A 72 7.18 1.90 8.06
N ASN A 73 7.97 2.86 7.56
CA ASN A 73 7.60 4.27 7.47
C ASN A 73 7.07 4.84 8.81
N VAL A 74 7.55 4.36 9.96
CA VAL A 74 7.15 4.87 11.28
C VAL A 74 8.17 5.91 11.76
N ALA A 75 7.71 6.93 12.48
CA ALA A 75 8.55 8.02 13.00
C ALA A 75 9.32 8.81 11.91
N THR A 76 8.67 9.01 10.77
CA THR A 76 9.21 9.67 9.55
C THR A 76 8.63 11.08 9.30
N GLY A 77 7.83 11.60 10.25
CA GLY A 77 7.30 12.97 10.21
C GLY A 77 6.36 13.26 9.04
N ALA A 78 6.26 14.54 8.68
CA ALA A 78 5.39 15.00 7.60
C ALA A 78 5.78 14.43 6.23
N GLU A 79 7.07 14.21 6.00
CA GLU A 79 7.58 13.58 4.77
C GLU A 79 7.05 12.14 4.65
N GLY A 80 7.13 11.34 5.72
CA GLY A 80 6.58 9.98 5.71
C GLY A 80 5.07 9.92 5.47
N MET A 81 4.33 10.92 5.96
CA MET A 81 2.91 11.08 5.66
C MET A 81 2.65 11.43 4.19
N SER A 82 3.40 12.38 3.64
CA SER A 82 3.33 12.70 2.21
C SER A 82 3.66 11.49 1.35
N ASN A 83 4.70 10.74 1.70
CA ASN A 83 5.12 9.54 0.99
C ASN A 83 4.03 8.45 1.02
N ALA A 84 3.39 8.22 2.17
CA ALA A 84 2.27 7.27 2.27
C ALA A 84 1.09 7.66 1.36
N ARG A 85 0.75 8.96 1.32
CA ARG A 85 -0.29 9.50 0.44
C ARG A 85 0.09 9.40 -1.05
N GLU A 86 1.36 9.62 -1.37
CA GLU A 86 1.87 9.49 -2.73
C GLU A 86 1.76 8.04 -3.23
N VAL A 87 2.09 7.07 -2.37
CA VAL A 87 1.95 5.65 -2.71
C VAL A 87 0.50 5.27 -3.00
N VAL A 88 -0.45 5.62 -2.13
CA VAL A 88 -1.87 5.29 -2.38
C VAL A 88 -2.41 5.99 -3.63
N ALA A 89 -1.99 7.24 -3.89
CA ALA A 89 -2.37 7.95 -5.11
C ALA A 89 -1.79 7.30 -6.38
N GLY A 90 -0.53 6.84 -6.34
CA GLY A 90 0.10 6.13 -7.45
C GLY A 90 -0.58 4.80 -7.75
N VAL A 91 -0.91 4.02 -6.70
CA VAL A 91 -1.69 2.78 -6.84
C VAL A 91 -3.07 3.08 -7.42
N ALA A 92 -3.77 4.09 -6.90
CA ALA A 92 -5.09 4.46 -7.38
C ALA A 92 -5.10 4.91 -8.84
N THR A 93 -4.05 5.61 -9.27
CA THR A 93 -3.83 5.98 -10.67
C THR A 93 -3.70 4.73 -11.54
N ALA A 94 -2.87 3.77 -11.14
CA ALA A 94 -2.68 2.52 -11.89
C ALA A 94 -3.97 1.67 -11.96
N LEU A 95 -4.82 1.74 -10.94
CA LEU A 95 -6.09 0.99 -10.88
C LEU A 95 -7.29 1.75 -11.46
N ALA A 96 -7.11 3.02 -11.85
CA ALA A 96 -8.20 3.94 -12.17
C ALA A 96 -9.32 3.91 -11.10
N CYS A 97 -8.95 4.19 -9.84
CA CYS A 97 -9.88 4.27 -8.71
C CYS A 97 -9.67 5.55 -7.89
N ASP A 98 -10.55 5.78 -6.92
CA ASP A 98 -10.34 6.85 -5.95
C ASP A 98 -9.15 6.49 -5.04
N PRO A 99 -8.21 7.41 -4.77
CA PRO A 99 -7.16 7.22 -3.77
C PRO A 99 -7.67 6.79 -2.39
N THR A 100 -8.86 7.23 -1.98
CA THR A 100 -9.44 6.84 -0.69
C THR A 100 -9.91 5.39 -0.67
N ASP A 101 -10.06 4.73 -1.82
CA ASP A 101 -10.38 3.29 -1.90
C ASP A 101 -9.13 2.39 -1.73
N VAL A 102 -7.93 2.97 -1.56
CA VAL A 102 -6.68 2.22 -1.42
C VAL A 102 -6.15 2.30 0.00
N LEU A 103 -6.07 1.16 0.69
CA LEU A 103 -5.41 1.08 1.99
C LEU A 103 -3.91 0.84 1.82
N ILE A 104 -3.10 1.32 2.78
CA ILE A 104 -1.65 1.11 2.83
C ILE A 104 -1.20 0.48 4.14
N ALA A 105 -0.39 -0.56 4.04
CA ALA A 105 0.32 -1.17 5.17
C ALA A 105 1.83 -1.17 4.92
N SER A 106 2.60 -1.06 6.00
CA SER A 106 4.06 -0.93 5.90
C SER A 106 4.73 -1.60 7.09
N THR A 107 5.75 -2.42 6.82
CA THR A 107 6.45 -3.19 7.87
C THR A 107 7.95 -3.22 7.62
N GLY A 108 8.75 -3.13 8.69
CA GLY A 108 10.21 -3.14 8.62
C GLY A 108 10.86 -2.15 9.57
N VAL A 109 11.94 -1.50 9.11
CA VAL A 109 12.72 -0.58 9.94
C VAL A 109 11.93 0.70 10.26
N ILE A 110 12.00 1.16 11.51
CA ILE A 110 11.41 2.43 12.00
C ILE A 110 12.45 3.56 11.86
N GLY A 111 12.00 4.79 11.56
CA GLY A 111 12.83 5.99 11.52
C GLY A 111 13.59 6.19 10.20
N ARG A 112 13.19 5.51 9.12
CA ARG A 112 13.83 5.62 7.81
C ARG A 112 12.82 5.98 6.73
N GLN A 113 13.11 7.00 5.93
CA GLN A 113 12.26 7.37 4.79
C GLN A 113 12.22 6.26 3.73
N TYR A 114 11.13 6.22 2.96
CA TYR A 114 11.09 5.40 1.76
C TYR A 114 12.14 5.86 0.74
N PRO A 115 12.74 4.93 -0.02
CA PRO A 115 13.51 5.27 -1.20
C PRO A 115 12.55 5.65 -2.35
N MET A 116 11.99 6.87 -2.29
CA MET A 116 10.87 7.26 -3.14
C MET A 116 11.15 7.23 -4.64
N THR A 117 12.40 7.39 -5.08
CA THR A 117 12.78 7.20 -6.49
C THR A 117 12.44 5.79 -6.97
N GLN A 118 12.81 4.79 -6.17
CA GLN A 118 12.56 3.38 -6.46
C GLN A 118 11.07 3.05 -6.32
N VAL A 119 10.41 3.56 -5.28
CA VAL A 119 8.97 3.40 -5.08
C VAL A 119 8.18 3.95 -6.28
N ARG A 120 8.48 5.17 -6.74
CA ARG A 120 7.83 5.78 -7.93
C ARG A 120 8.04 4.94 -9.18
N SER A 121 9.26 4.43 -9.39
CA SER A 121 9.54 3.52 -10.50
C SER A 121 8.72 2.24 -10.41
N GLY A 122 8.57 1.68 -9.21
CA GLY A 122 7.74 0.51 -8.94
C GLY A 122 6.26 0.77 -9.22
N LEU A 123 5.73 1.91 -8.75
CA LEU A 123 4.35 2.33 -9.01
C LEU A 123 4.06 2.48 -10.51
N ASN A 124 4.99 3.08 -11.26
CA ASN A 124 4.87 3.22 -12.72
C ASN A 124 4.98 1.88 -13.47
N SER A 125 5.47 0.83 -12.81
CA SER A 125 5.62 -0.51 -13.39
C SER A 125 4.45 -1.43 -13.03
N ILE A 126 3.45 -0.94 -12.29
CA ILE A 126 2.22 -1.70 -12.02
C ILE A 126 1.52 -1.96 -13.36
N PRO A 127 1.20 -3.22 -13.70
CA PRO A 127 0.60 -3.55 -14.97
C PRO A 127 -0.85 -3.06 -15.04
N GLU A 128 -1.32 -2.73 -16.25
CA GLU A 128 -2.73 -2.40 -16.50
C GLU A 128 -3.65 -3.63 -16.34
N GLN A 129 -3.09 -4.83 -16.50
CA GLN A 129 -3.81 -6.09 -16.40
C GLN A 129 -3.14 -6.99 -15.36
N PHE A 130 -3.94 -7.40 -14.37
CA PHE A 130 -3.53 -8.35 -13.34
C PHE A 130 -4.05 -9.73 -13.70
N THR A 131 -3.13 -10.69 -13.78
CA THR A 131 -3.42 -12.10 -14.04
C THR A 131 -3.73 -12.88 -12.78
#